data_AF-A0A918IQA5-F1
#
_entry.id   AF-A0A918IQA5-F1
#
_cell.length_a   1.000
_cell.length_b   1.000
_cell.length_c   1.000
_cell.angle_alpha   90.00
_cell.angle_beta   90.00
_cell.angle_gamma   90.00
#
_symmetry.space_group_name_H-M   'P 1'
#
loop_
_entity.id
_entity.type
_entity.pdbx_description
1 polymer ?
#
loop_
_entity_poly.entity_id
_entity_poly.type
_entity_poly.pdbx_seq_one_letter_code
_entity_poly.pdbx_strand_id
1 'polypeptide(L)' 'MAIGVVFSGVLSGLAGVIWSAWAGHALWVTLLAYPVVGILGALVFLLCALTLMSLPPVRMALRTQPTRASQIH' A
#
# COMPACT_ATOMS: atom_id res chain seq x y z
N MET A 1 -7.38 -0.63 8.04
CA MET A 1 -6.45 0.30 7.35
C MET A 1 -5.34 0.81 8.25
N ALA A 2 -5.65 1.39 9.42
CA ALA A 2 -4.65 2.02 10.29
C ALA A 2 -3.42 1.14 10.59
N ILE A 3 -3.62 -0.13 10.95
CA ILE A 3 -2.53 -1.06 11.25
C ILE A 3 -1.59 -1.26 10.04
N GLY A 4 -2.15 -1.35 8.83
CA GLY A 4 -1.35 -1.50 7.60
C GLY A 4 -0.52 -0.27 7.28
N VAL A 5 -1.08 0.92 7.49
CA VAL A 5 -0.37 2.21 7.30
C VAL A 5 0.77 2.35 8.31
N VAL A 6 0.52 2.01 9.58
CA VAL A 6 1.55 2.06 10.63
C VAL A 6 2.67 1.07 10.32
N PHE A 7 2.33 -0.16 9.94
CA PHE A 7 3.31 -1.19 9.62
C PHE A 7 4.15 -0.83 8.39
N SER A 8 3.53 -0.30 7.32
CA SER A 8 4.28 0.13 6.12
C SER A 8 5.20 1.31 6.42
N GLY A 9 4.78 2.22 7.29
CA GLY A 9 5.62 3.33 7.74
C GLY A 9 6.85 2.86 8.51
N VAL A 10 6.68 1.92 9.45
CA VAL A 10 7.81 1.36 10.21
C VAL A 10 8.79 0.63 9.29
N LEU A 11 8.29 -0.23 8.39
CA LEU A 11 9.13 -0.98 7.46
C LEU A 11 9.91 -0.07 6.50
N SER A 12 9.25 0.91 5.90
CA SER A 12 9.89 1.85 4.98
C SER A 12 10.90 2.74 5.70
N GLY A 13 10.58 3.25 6.89
CA GLY A 13 11.52 4.02 7.71
C GLY A 13 12.77 3.21 8.05
N LEU A 14 12.60 1.95 8.46
CA LEU A 14 13.73 1.06 8.79
C LEU A 14 14.59 0.74 7.57
N ALA A 15 13.97 0.51 6.40
CA ALA A 15 14.67 0.34 5.15
C ALA A 15 15.47 1.59 4.74
N GLY A 16 14.90 2.79 4.96
CA GLY A 16 15.59 4.06 4.74
C GLY A 16 16.83 4.24 5.62
N VAL A 17 16.74 3.85 6.89
CA VAL A 17 17.89 3.85 7.83
C VAL A 17 18.97 2.89 7.37
N ILE A 18 18.60 1.65 7.04
CA ILE A 18 19.56 0.63 6.60
C ILE A 18 20.27 1.08 5.32
N TRP A 19 19.51 1.62 4.35
CA TRP A 19 20.07 2.14 3.12
C TRP A 19 21.04 3.31 3.36
N SER A 20 20.64 4.29 4.17
CA SER A 20 21.47 5.44 4.53
C SER A 20 22.77 5.03 5.23
N ALA A 21 22.69 4.08 6.16
CA ALA A 21 23.84 3.53 6.85
C ALA A 21 24.78 2.79 5.88
N TRP A 22 24.23 1.99 4.97
CA TRP A 22 25.01 1.26 3.98
C TRP A 22 25.68 2.19 2.96
N ALA A 23 25.03 3.30 2.60
CA ALA A 23 25.57 4.33 1.73
C ALA A 23 26.59 5.26 2.44
N GLY A 24 26.97 4.98 3.69
CA GLY A 24 28.01 5.73 4.41
C GLY A 24 27.64 7.16 4.78
N HIS A 25 26.34 7.49 4.82
CA HIS A 25 25.90 8.84 5.16
C HIS A 25 26.14 9.15 6.64
N ALA A 26 26.30 10.44 6.96
CA ALA A 26 26.48 10.90 8.33
C ALA A 26 25.33 10.44 9.23
N LEU A 27 25.64 10.14 10.50
CA LEU A 27 24.69 9.59 11.48
C LEU A 27 23.38 10.40 11.58
N TRP A 28 23.47 11.73 11.51
CA TRP A 28 22.31 12.63 11.52
C TRP A 28 21.37 12.42 10.34
N VAL A 29 21.93 12.20 9.14
CA VAL A 29 21.14 11.93 7.92
C VAL A 29 20.45 10.57 8.04
N THR A 30 21.17 9.58 8.54
CA THR A 30 20.63 8.24 8.79
C THR A 30 19.49 8.26 9.83
N LEU A 31 19.60 9.09 10.87
CA LEU A 31 18.55 9.25 11.88
C LEU A 31 17.31 9.96 11.30
N LEU A 32 17.52 10.98 10.47
CA LEU A 32 16.44 11.71 9.79
C LEU A 32 15.76 10.88 8.69
N ALA A 33 16.46 9.92 8.10
CA ALA A 33 15.89 9.02 7.10
C ALA A 33 14.73 8.18 7.68
N TYR A 34 14.75 7.84 8.96
CA TYR A 34 13.69 7.04 9.59
C TYR A 34 12.30 7.70 9.48
N PRO A 35 12.06 8.90 10.05
CA PRO A 35 10.75 9.54 9.95
C PRO A 35 10.39 9.94 8.52
N VAL A 36 11.37 10.39 7.72
CA VAL A 36 11.12 10.85 6.35
C VAL A 36 10.67 9.70 5.45
N VAL A 37 11.45 8.63 5.40
CA VAL A 37 11.13 7.46 4.56
C VAL A 37 9.91 6.73 5.12
N GLY A 38 9.73 6.71 6.45
CA GLY A 38 8.55 6.15 7.09
C GLY A 38 7.24 6.85 6.70
N ILE A 39 7.23 8.19 6.72
CA ILE A 39 6.07 8.97 6.25
C ILE A 39 5.83 8.72 4.76
N LEU A 40 6.90 8.67 3.95
CA LEU A 40 6.80 8.42 2.52
C LEU A 40 6.16 7.05 2.22
N GLY A 41 6.60 5.99 2.89
CA GLY A 41 6.03 4.65 2.70
C GLY A 41 4.61 4.51 3.25
N ALA A 42 4.26 5.22 4.32
CA ALA A 42 2.87 5.30 4.79
C ALA A 42 1.96 5.99 3.76
N LEU A 43 2.43 7.09 3.16
CA LEU A 43 1.73 7.81 2.08
C LEU A 43 1.53 6.94 0.85
N VAL A 44 2.59 6.27 0.36
CA VAL A 44 2.52 5.39 -0.81
C VAL A 44 1.53 4.24 -0.57
N PHE A 45 1.58 3.61 0.61
CA PHE A 45 0.63 2.57 0.97
C PHE A 45 -0.81 3.09 1.02
N LEU A 46 -1.02 4.27 1.60
CA LEU A 46 -2.33 4.91 1.68
C LEU A 46 -2.89 5.23 0.30
N LEU A 47 -2.09 5.83 -0.58
CA LEU A 47 -2.46 6.12 -1.98
C LEU A 47 -2.82 4.84 -2.73
N CYS A 48 -2.02 3.79 -2.60
CA CYS A 48 -2.29 2.50 -3.21
C CYS A 48 -3.60 1.88 -2.69
N ALA A 49 -3.84 1.94 -1.38
CA ALA A 49 -5.08 1.44 -0.79
C ALA A 49 -6.31 2.20 -1.30
N LEU A 50 -6.21 3.53 -1.46
CA LEU A 50 -7.30 4.36 -2.01
C LEU A 50 -7.60 4.05 -3.47
N THR A 51 -6.57 3.81 -4.30
CA THR A 51 -6.77 3.46 -5.71
C THR A 51 -7.38 2.07 -5.87
N LEU A 52 -6.93 1.09 -5.09
CA LEU A 52 -7.51 -0.25 -5.03
C LEU A 52 -8.99 -0.22 -4.61
N MET A 53 -9.34 0.65 -3.67
CA MET A 53 -10.72 0.81 -3.20
C MET A 53 -11.63 1.47 -4.25
N SER A 54 -11.05 2.20 -5.20
CA SER A 54 -11.77 2.91 -6.26
C SER A 54 -12.05 2.03 -7.50
N LEU A 55 -11.51 0.82 -7.55
CA LEU A 55 -11.79 -0.13 -8.64
C LEU A 55 -13.19 -0.74 -8.45
N PRO A 56 -14.04 -0.77 -9.50
CA PRO A 56 -15.34 -1.42 -9.41
C PRO A 56 -15.14 -2.89 -9.02
N PRO A 57 -15.89 -3.42 -8.04
CA PRO A 57 -15.75 -4.81 -7.65
C PRO A 57 -16.10 -5.68 -8.86
N VAL A 58 -15.12 -6.40 -9.38
CA VAL A 58 -15.28 -7.37 -10.50
C VAL A 58 -16.44 -8.35 -10.22
N ARG A 59 -16.80 -8.56 -8.95
CA ARG A 59 -17.97 -9.34 -8.51
C ARG A 59 -19.33 -8.77 -8.96
N MET A 60 -19.45 -7.48 -9.26
CA MET A 60 -20.70 -6.90 -9.79
C MET A 60 -20.92 -7.25 -11.26
N ALA A 61 -19.85 -7.41 -12.06
CA ALA A 61 -19.96 -7.75 -13.48
C ALA A 61 -20.48 -9.19 -13.71
N LEU A 62 -20.28 -10.09 -12.74
CA LEU A 62 -20.78 -11.48 -12.78
C LEU A 62 -22.21 -11.65 -12.26
N ARG A 63 -22.78 -10.64 -11.59
CA ARG A 63 -24.15 -10.73 -11.01
C ARG A 63 -25.25 -10.35 -12.00
N THR A 64 -24.90 -9.83 -13.17
CA THR A 64 -25.84 -9.45 -14.22
C THR A 64 -25.97 -10.49 -15.32
N GLN A 65 -25.33 -11.66 -15.23
CA GLN A 65 -25.66 -12.74 -16.15
C GLN A 65 -27.06 -13.25 -15.79
N PRO A 66 -28.10 -12.90 -16.57
CA PRO A 66 -29.44 -13.36 -16.27
C PRO A 66 -29.43 -14.87 -16.49
N THR A 67 -30.16 -15.55 -15.62
CA THR A 67 -30.61 -16.94 -15.72
C THR A 67 -31.17 -17.27 -17.11
N ARG A 68 -30.29 -17.50 -18.10
CA ARG A 68 -30.63 -18.00 -19.44
C ARG A 68 -30.58 -19.52 -19.46
N ALA A 69 -31.14 -20.15 -18.43
CA ALA A 69 -31.15 -21.60 -18.23
C ALA A 69 -32.55 -22.16 -17.96
N SER A 70 -33.62 -21.40 -18.27
CA SER A 70 -35.01 -21.87 -18.15
C SER A 70 -35.84 -21.78 -19.44
N GLN A 71 -35.20 -21.60 -20.61
CA GLN A 71 -35.87 -21.69 -21.91
C GLN A 71 -35.36 -22.89 -22.70
N ILE A 72 -35.58 -24.09 -22.18
CA ILE A 72 -35.67 -25.31 -22.98
C ILE A 72 -36.84 -26.10 -22.38
N HIS A 73 -38.05 -25.80 -22.84
CA HIS A 73 -39.26 -26.58 -22.62
C HIS A 73 -39.87 -26.85 -24.00
#